data_AF-A0A5K0WNB2-F1
#
_entry.id   AF-A0A5K0WNB2-F1
#
_cell.length_a   1.000
_cell.length_b   1.000
_cell.length_c   1.000
_cell.angle_alpha   90.00
_cell.angle_beta   90.00
_cell.angle_gamma   90.00
#
_symmetry.space_group_name_H-M   'P 1'
#
loop_
_entity.id
_entity.type
_entity.pdbx_description
1 polymer ?
#
loop_
_entity_poly.entity_id
_entity_poly.type
_entity_poly.pdbx_seq_one_letter_code
_entity_poly.pdbx_strand_id
1 'polypeptide(L)' 'MDSSVELIAEVPGFIRLHKDGRVERLNGNERVPPSTDHHPTGVSSKD' A
#
# COMPACT_ATOMS: atom_id res chain seq x y z
N MET A 1 -24.29 8.60 -14.59
CA MET A 1 -23.73 7.33 -14.11
C MET A 1 -22.26 7.38 -14.48
N ASP A 2 -21.39 7.55 -13.50
CA ASP A 2 -19.96 7.74 -13.74
C ASP A 2 -19.34 6.40 -14.11
N SER A 3 -18.86 6.30 -15.35
CA SER A 3 -18.23 5.10 -15.92
C SER A 3 -16.86 4.79 -15.28
N SER A 4 -16.33 5.66 -14.39
CA SER A 4 -15.07 5.49 -13.66
C SER A 4 -15.10 4.31 -12.65
N VAL A 5 -16.28 3.74 -12.34
CA VAL A 5 -16.43 2.64 -11.36
C VAL A 5 -16.09 1.25 -11.95
N GLU A 6 -15.81 1.14 -13.24
CA GLU A 6 -15.49 -0.15 -13.85
C GLU A 6 -14.09 -0.65 -13.46
N LEU A 7 -14.04 -1.68 -12.61
CA LEU A 7 -12.80 -2.37 -12.26
C LEU A 7 -12.26 -3.17 -13.46
N ILE A 8 -10.94 -3.06 -13.68
CA ILE A 8 -10.19 -3.97 -14.56
C ILE A 8 -9.89 -5.26 -13.79
N ALA A 9 -9.38 -5.12 -12.57
CA ALA A 9 -8.91 -6.22 -11.75
C ALA A 9 -8.90 -5.82 -10.27
N GLU A 10 -9.09 -6.79 -9.39
CA GLU A 10 -8.90 -6.59 -7.95
C GLU A 10 -8.13 -7.73 -7.30
N VAL A 11 -7.40 -7.38 -6.25
CA VAL A 11 -6.96 -8.29 -5.21
C VAL A 11 -7.82 -7.99 -3.98
N PRO A 12 -8.80 -8.85 -3.65
CA PRO A 12 -9.79 -8.57 -2.61
C PRO A 12 -9.13 -8.14 -1.30
N GLY A 13 -9.54 -6.96 -0.80
CA GLY A 13 -9.03 -6.39 0.45
C GLY A 13 -7.68 -5.67 0.36
N PHE A 14 -6.96 -5.73 -0.76
CA PHE A 14 -5.63 -5.10 -0.89
C PHE A 14 -5.60 -4.01 -1.95
N ILE A 15 -5.95 -4.32 -3.21
CA ILE A 15 -5.75 -3.43 -4.36
C ILE A 15 -6.95 -3.51 -5.31
N ARG A 16 -7.40 -2.36 -5.82
CA ARG A 16 -8.35 -2.27 -6.94
C ARG A 16 -7.75 -1.46 -8.08
N LEU A 17 -7.85 -1.99 -9.29
CA LEU A 17 -7.46 -1.33 -10.52
C LEU A 17 -8.70 -0.91 -11.31
N HIS A 18 -8.81 0.37 -11.62
CA HIS A 18 -9.92 0.95 -12.37
C HIS A 18 -9.53 1.18 -13.83
N LYS A 19 -10.51 1.18 -14.73
CA LYS A 19 -10.28 1.33 -16.19
C LYS A 19 -9.66 2.66 -16.59
N ASP A 20 -9.88 3.70 -15.80
CA ASP A 20 -9.30 5.03 -15.97
C ASP A 20 -7.82 5.11 -15.53
N GLY A 21 -7.24 3.99 -15.08
CA GLY A 21 -5.86 3.91 -14.60
C GLY A 21 -5.71 4.25 -13.11
N ARG A 22 -6.80 4.55 -12.40
CA ARG A 22 -6.76 4.75 -10.95
C ARG A 22 -6.46 3.43 -10.25
N VAL A 23 -5.61 3.51 -9.23
CA VAL A 23 -5.29 2.39 -8.34
C VAL A 23 -5.68 2.76 -6.93
N GLU A 24 -6.53 1.94 -6.31
CA GLU A 24 -6.87 2.07 -4.89
C GLU A 24 -6.13 1.01 -4.09
N ARG A 25 -5.42 1.44 -3.05
CA ARG A 25 -4.74 0.57 -2.09
C ARG A 25 -5.54 0.59 -0.80
N LEU A 26 -6.24 -0.51 -0.52
CA LEU A 26 -7.22 -0.62 0.56
C LEU A 26 -6.54 -0.95 1.89
N ASN A 27 -5.67 -1.97 1.89
CA ASN A 27 -4.87 -2.34 3.04
C ASN A 27 -3.38 -2.27 2.70
N GLY A 28 -2.62 -1.62 3.60
CA GLY A 28 -1.17 -1.64 3.61
C GLY A 28 -0.64 -2.05 4.98
N ASN A 29 0.65 -2.33 5.06
CA ASN A 29 1.30 -2.56 6.35
C ASN A 29 1.42 -1.26 7.14
N GLU A 30 1.54 -1.40 8.46
CA GLU A 30 1.91 -0.30 9.34
C GLU A 30 3.23 0.33 8.87
N ARG A 31 3.27 1.67 8.85
CA ARG A 31 4.48 2.41 8.49
C ARG A 31 5.30 2.62 9.75
N VAL A 32 6.48 2.01 9.78
CA VAL A 32 7.44 2.15 10.88
C VAL A 32 8.49 3.21 10.48
N PRO A 33 8.81 4.19 11.35
CA PRO A 33 9.83 5.19 11.06
C PRO A 33 11.24 4.58 10.99
N PRO A 34 12.20 5.25 10.34
CA PRO A 34 13.61 4.87 10.41
C PRO A 34 14.11 4.91 11.86
N SER A 35 15.03 4.00 12.22
CA SER A 35 15.57 3.91 13.57
C SER A 35 17.05 3.50 13.58
N THR A 36 17.80 4.06 14.53
CA THR A 36 19.21 3.74 14.82
C THR A 36 19.39 2.97 16.12
N ASP A 37 18.40 3.00 17.02
CA ASP A 37 18.47 2.36 18.34
C ASP A 37 17.89 0.96 18.27
N HIS A 38 18.77 -0.03 18.09
CA HIS A 38 18.33 -1.40 17.91
C HIS A 38 19.07 -2.37 18.84
N HIS A 39 18.67 -2.41 20.11
CA HIS A 39 19.17 -3.39 21.09
C HIS A 39 18.76 -4.87 20.81
N PRO A 40 17.62 -5.20 20.11
CA PRO A 40 17.24 -6.61 19.85
C PRO A 40 17.74 -7.29 18.54
N THR A 41 17.79 -6.61 17.39
CA THR A 41 18.22 -7.08 16.06
C THR A 41 19.52 -6.46 15.49
N GLY A 42 20.05 -5.37 16.04
CA GLY A 42 21.30 -4.74 15.57
C GLY A 42 21.24 -4.03 14.19
N VAL A 43 20.06 -3.79 13.63
CA VAL A 43 19.89 -3.14 12.32
C VAL A 43 19.54 -1.67 12.46
N SER A 44 20.20 -0.80 11.68
CA SER A 44 19.83 0.62 11.50
C SER A 44 19.16 0.84 10.14
N SER A 45 18.15 1.70 10.09
CA SER A 45 17.40 2.03 8.87
C SER A 45 17.34 3.54 8.61
N LYS A 46 17.26 3.92 7.32
CA LYS A 46 17.09 5.30 6.83
C LYS A 46 16.18 5.27 5.59
N ASP A 47 15.40 6.33 5.41
CA ASP A 47 14.64 6.62 4.19
C ASP A 47 15.57 7.10 3.05
#